data_AF-D5QIL8-F1
#
_entry.id   AF-D5QIL8-F1
#
_cell.length_a   1.000
_cell.length_b   1.000
_cell.length_c   1.000
_cell.angle_alpha   90.00
_cell.angle_beta   90.00
_cell.angle_gamma   90.00
#
_symmetry.space_group_name_H-M   'P 1'
#
loop_
_entity.id
_entity.type
_entity.pdbx_description
1 polymer ?
#
loop_
_entity_poly.entity_id
_entity_poly.type
_entity_poly.pdbx_seq_one_letter_code
_entity_poly.pdbx_strand_id
1 'polypeptide(L)'
;MEGVRNVGPTPAGDYSIGAPFFHSHSGAYTMRLTPINGNIALGRTGIMMHGDSKAHPGRASNGCMIVSYSARQKVWMSNDHIIKVTK
;
A
#
# COMPACT_ATOMS: atom_id res chain seq x y z
N MET A 1 8.87 -15.40 -0.05
CA MET A 1 9.91 -14.83 -0.95
C MET A 1 9.62 -13.34 -1.08
N GLU A 2 10.41 -12.50 -0.39
CA GLU A 2 10.27 -11.04 -0.45
C GLU A 2 11.22 -10.51 -1.54
N GLY A 3 10.78 -9.58 -2.39
CA GLY A 3 11.64 -8.95 -3.42
C GLY A 3 11.21 -9.20 -4.88
N VAL A 4 10.23 -10.06 -5.14
CA VAL A 4 9.64 -10.18 -6.49
C VAL A 4 8.51 -9.16 -6.64
N ARG A 5 8.57 -8.36 -7.71
CA ARG A 5 7.50 -7.42 -8.06
C ARG A 5 6.22 -8.24 -8.23
N ASN A 6 5.15 -7.83 -7.57
CA ASN A 6 3.86 -8.50 -7.61
C ASN A 6 3.72 -9.82 -6.83
N VAL A 7 4.64 -10.18 -5.93
CA VAL A 7 4.56 -11.42 -5.14
C VAL A 7 4.86 -11.16 -3.66
N GLY A 8 4.09 -11.79 -2.78
CA GLY A 8 4.31 -11.80 -1.33
C GLY A 8 3.78 -10.57 -0.58
N PRO A 9 3.74 -10.63 0.76
CA PRO A 9 3.28 -9.51 1.60
C PRO A 9 4.16 -8.27 1.42
N THR A 10 3.62 -7.10 1.77
CA THR A 10 4.40 -5.85 1.83
C THR A 10 5.62 -6.06 2.72
N PRO A 11 6.85 -5.79 2.25
CA PRO A 11 8.04 -5.96 3.07
C PRO A 11 7.95 -5.15 4.37
N ALA A 12 8.45 -5.70 5.46
CA ALA A 12 8.55 -4.98 6.73
C ALA A 12 9.40 -3.70 6.57
N GLY A 13 9.01 -2.64 7.27
CA GLY A 13 9.66 -1.34 7.18
C GLY A 13 8.71 -0.18 7.44
N ASP A 14 9.29 1.02 7.51
CA ASP A 14 8.59 2.28 7.64
C ASP A 14 8.34 2.87 6.25
N TYR A 15 7.09 3.27 6.00
CA TYR A 15 6.65 3.85 4.74
C TYR A 15 5.94 5.17 4.98
N SER A 16 6.24 6.17 4.16
CA SER A 16 5.44 7.39 4.09
C SER A 16 4.20 7.16 3.22
N ILE A 17 3.09 7.72 3.66
CA ILE A 17 1.79 7.63 3.00
C ILE A 17 1.60 8.90 2.17
N GLY A 18 1.60 8.75 0.85
CA GLY A 18 1.27 9.84 -0.06
C GLY A 18 -0.23 10.16 -0.05
N ALA A 19 -0.57 11.39 -0.43
CA ALA A 19 -1.95 11.85 -0.52
C ALA A 19 -2.84 10.90 -1.34
N PRO A 20 -4.13 10.74 -0.96
CA PRO A 20 -5.05 9.89 -1.67
C PRO A 20 -5.30 10.43 -3.08
N PHE A 21 -5.31 9.53 -4.05
CA PHE A 21 -5.57 9.83 -5.46
C PHE A 21 -6.48 8.76 -6.07
N PHE A 22 -7.00 9.04 -7.26
CA PHE A 22 -7.72 8.06 -8.06
C PHE A 22 -6.74 7.26 -8.92
N HIS A 23 -6.78 5.93 -8.83
CA HIS A 23 -6.01 5.04 -9.69
C HIS A 23 -6.96 4.22 -10.56
N SER A 24 -6.68 4.14 -11.86
CA SER A 24 -7.56 3.45 -12.82
C SER A 24 -7.82 1.98 -12.48
N HIS A 25 -6.83 1.30 -11.90
CA HIS A 25 -6.93 -0.11 -11.52
C HIS A 25 -7.38 -0.31 -10.06
N SER A 26 -6.99 0.58 -9.16
CA SER A 26 -7.14 0.40 -7.70
C SER A 26 -8.28 1.24 -7.10
N GLY A 27 -8.90 2.06 -7.94
CA GLY A 27 -10.05 2.89 -7.61
C GLY A 27 -9.70 4.13 -6.80
N ALA A 28 -10.76 4.75 -6.28
CA ALA A 28 -10.67 5.96 -5.48
C ALA A 28 -9.91 5.73 -4.16
N TYR A 29 -9.33 6.81 -3.65
CA TYR A 29 -8.65 6.87 -2.36
C TYR A 29 -7.45 5.91 -2.26
N THR A 30 -6.79 5.67 -3.39
CA THR A 30 -5.54 4.91 -3.44
C THR A 30 -4.44 5.80 -2.87
N MET A 31 -3.58 5.25 -2.01
CA MET A 31 -2.45 5.98 -1.42
C MET A 31 -1.16 5.24 -1.75
N ARG A 32 -0.11 5.98 -2.10
CA ARG A 32 1.21 5.40 -2.40
C ARG A 32 1.99 5.24 -1.10
N LEU A 33 2.61 4.07 -0.90
CA LEU A 33 3.51 3.81 0.21
C LEU A 33 4.96 3.92 -0.29
N THR A 34 5.71 4.86 0.26
CA THR A 34 7.11 5.11 -0.12
C THR A 34 8.03 4.73 1.03
N PRO A 35 8.97 3.80 0.87
CA PRO A 35 9.88 3.42 1.95
C PRO A 35 10.68 4.62 2.46
N ILE A 36 10.78 4.77 3.79
CA ILE A 36 11.58 5.81 4.46
C ILE A 36 12.97 5.24 4.81
N ASN A 37 14.03 6.06 4.69
CA ASN A 37 15.38 5.78 5.18
C ASN A 37 16.03 4.48 4.67
N GLY A 38 16.18 4.33 3.35
CA GLY A 38 16.89 3.18 2.79
C GLY A 38 16.26 1.83 3.12
N ASN A 39 14.98 1.84 3.55
CA ASN A 39 14.27 0.63 3.89
C ASN A 39 14.39 -0.36 2.75
N ILE A 40 14.72 -1.58 3.14
CA ILE A 40 14.93 -2.70 2.25
C ILE A 40 13.54 -3.15 1.77
N ALA A 41 12.89 -2.30 0.96
CA ALA A 41 11.85 -2.75 0.07
C ALA A 41 12.42 -3.73 -0.97
N LEU A 42 13.69 -4.13 -0.87
CA LEU A 42 14.40 -5.03 -1.77
C LEU A 42 14.33 -4.54 -3.22
N GLY A 43 14.40 -3.21 -3.42
CA GLY A 43 14.23 -2.58 -4.73
C GLY A 43 12.77 -2.49 -5.22
N ARG A 44 11.77 -2.85 -4.40
CA ARG A 44 10.36 -2.71 -4.75
C ARG A 44 9.91 -1.25 -4.67
N THR A 45 9.39 -0.77 -5.79
CA THR A 45 8.72 0.52 -5.91
C THR A 45 7.26 0.28 -6.31
N GLY A 46 6.38 1.24 -5.98
CA GLY A 46 4.97 1.16 -6.38
C GLY A 46 4.07 0.35 -5.47
N ILE A 47 4.42 0.19 -4.19
CA ILE A 47 3.52 -0.34 -3.18
C ILE A 47 2.41 0.69 -2.95
N MET A 48 1.17 0.23 -2.89
CA MET A 48 0.00 1.08 -2.67
C MET A 48 -0.88 0.51 -1.55
N MET A 49 -1.57 1.40 -0.85
CA MET A 49 -2.70 1.08 -0.01
C MET A 49 -3.99 1.34 -0.81
N HIS A 50 -4.76 0.29 -1.09
CA HIS A 50 -5.99 0.41 -1.86
C HIS A 50 -7.08 -0.58 -1.47
N GLY A 51 -8.29 -0.42 -2.00
CA GLY A 51 -9.38 -1.36 -1.77
C GLY A 51 -9.22 -2.63 -2.59
N ASP A 52 -9.92 -3.69 -2.21
CA ASP A 52 -9.93 -4.91 -3.03
C ASP A 52 -10.50 -4.62 -4.43
N SER A 53 -10.05 -5.40 -5.41
CA SER A 53 -10.53 -5.25 -6.78
C SER A 53 -12.02 -5.59 -6.84
N LYS A 54 -12.83 -4.63 -7.31
CA LYS A 54 -14.26 -4.87 -7.58
C LYS A 54 -14.45 -5.85 -8.74
N ALA A 55 -13.53 -5.85 -9.70
CA ALA A 55 -13.59 -6.72 -10.88
C ALA A 55 -13.15 -8.16 -10.52
N HIS A 56 -12.13 -8.29 -9.67
CA HIS A 56 -11.54 -9.59 -9.29
C HIS A 56 -11.22 -9.63 -7.78
N PRO A 57 -12.24 -9.77 -6.91
CA PRO A 57 -12.05 -9.81 -5.46
C PRO A 57 -11.03 -10.89 -5.05
N GLY A 58 -10.16 -10.57 -4.10
CA GLY A 58 -9.14 -11.48 -3.55
C GLY A 58 -7.91 -11.70 -4.43
N ARG A 59 -7.83 -11.10 -5.62
CA ARG A 59 -6.65 -11.20 -6.52
C ARG A 59 -5.81 -9.93 -6.58
N ALA A 60 -6.13 -8.94 -5.76
CA ALA A 60 -5.52 -7.62 -5.81
C ALA A 60 -4.11 -7.54 -5.19
N SER A 61 -3.76 -8.42 -4.25
CA SER A 61 -2.55 -8.27 -3.44
C SER A 61 -1.33 -8.94 -4.06
N ASN A 62 -0.85 -8.31 -5.12
CA ASN A 62 0.51 -8.44 -5.65
C ASN A 62 1.57 -7.81 -4.68
N GLY A 63 1.33 -7.84 -3.37
CA GLY A 63 2.11 -7.12 -2.35
C GLY A 63 1.75 -5.65 -2.16
N CYS A 64 0.54 -5.26 -2.54
CA CYS A 64 -0.11 -4.02 -2.09
C CYS A 64 -0.97 -4.27 -0.84
N MET A 65 -1.16 -3.24 -0.02
CA MET A 65 -1.97 -3.34 1.19
C MET A 65 -3.44 -3.15 0.84
N ILE A 66 -4.25 -4.19 1.04
CA ILE A 66 -5.69 -4.16 0.78
C ILE A 66 -6.42 -3.68 2.03
N VAL A 67 -7.01 -2.48 1.94
CA VAL A 67 -7.65 -1.78 3.05
C VAL A 67 -8.99 -1.22 2.59
N SER A 68 -10.03 -1.37 3.41
CA SER A 68 -11.36 -0.85 3.10
C SER A 68 -11.34 0.67 2.89
N TYR A 69 -12.29 1.19 2.12
CA TYR A 69 -12.38 2.63 1.82
C TYR A 69 -12.47 3.49 3.08
N SER A 70 -13.31 3.10 4.04
CA SER A 70 -13.49 3.83 5.30
C SER A 70 -12.23 3.85 6.16
N ALA A 71 -11.47 2.74 6.20
CA ALA A 71 -10.20 2.70 6.91
C ALA A 71 -9.13 3.57 6.23
N ARG A 72 -9.07 3.59 4.88
CA ARG A 72 -8.17 4.48 4.14
C ARG A 72 -8.46 5.96 4.40
N GLN A 73 -9.72 6.34 4.51
CA GLN A 73 -10.10 7.69 4.92
C GLN A 73 -9.60 8.03 6.32
N LYS A 74 -9.80 7.13 7.30
CA LYS A 74 -9.31 7.31 8.67
C LYS A 74 -7.80 7.45 8.74
N VAL A 75 -7.06 6.64 7.98
CA VAL A 75 -5.60 6.74 7.86
C VAL A 75 -5.17 8.10 7.32
N TRP A 76 -5.81 8.61 6.27
CA TRP A 76 -5.45 9.93 5.75
C TRP A 76 -5.82 11.06 6.73
N MET A 77 -6.99 10.96 7.36
CA MET A 77 -7.53 11.98 8.27
C MET A 77 -6.85 11.98 9.64
N SER A 78 -6.10 10.94 10.02
CA SER A 78 -5.37 10.92 11.29
C SER A 78 -4.21 11.91 11.32
N ASN A 79 -3.81 12.45 10.17
CA ASN A 79 -2.62 13.27 9.98
C ASN A 79 -1.30 12.55 10.32
N ASP A 80 -1.37 11.22 10.56
CA ASP A 80 -0.22 10.34 10.61
C ASP A 80 0.02 9.78 9.21
N HIS A 81 1.13 10.17 8.62
CA HIS A 81 1.51 9.79 7.28
C HIS A 81 2.68 8.82 7.27
N ILE A 82 2.93 8.13 8.38
CA ILE A 82 3.95 7.08 8.47
C ILE A 82 3.28 5.79 8.93
N ILE A 83 3.53 4.70 8.22
CA ILE A 83 3.10 3.37 8.64
C ILE A 83 4.31 2.47 8.80
N LYS A 84 4.36 1.77 9.93
CA LYS A 84 5.35 0.73 10.21
C LYS A 84 4.74 -0.63 9.94
N VAL A 85 5.31 -1.35 8.98
CA VAL A 85 4.97 -2.74 8.67
C VAL A 85 5.91 -3.64 9.47
N THR A 86 5.36 -4.49 10.33
CA THR A 86 6.10 -5.48 11.12
C THR A 86 5.84 -6.90 10.60
N LYS A 87 6.78 -7.83 10.82
CA LYS A 87 6.58 -9.26 10.55
C LYS A 87 5.72 -9.91 11.63
#